data_AF-A0A6A0IKF8-F1
#
_entry.id   AF-A0A6A0IKF8-F1
#
_cell.length_a   1.000
_cell.length_b   1.000
_cell.length_c   1.000
_cell.angle_alpha   90.00
_cell.angle_beta   90.00
_cell.angle_gamma   90.00
#
_symmetry.space_group_name_H-M   'P 1'
#
loop_
_entity.id
_entity.type
_entity.pdbx_description
1 polymer ?
#
loop_
_entity_poly.entity_id
_entity_poly.type
_entity_poly.pdbx_seq_one_letter_code
_entity_poly.pdbx_strand_id
1 'polypeptide(L)'
;MTAGRTMAELLPLSGVTVVDVTRMLPGAVLVRSLVDLGARVVKVEDPAGGDPMRSLPPLVGGTGAGFCAFFRGVESLALDLRTEAGLTALAKLARHADVLLESFRPGTLDRWGLPLPSLRERCPALVTCSLSGFGPAEPWASLPGHDLNFVAASGLLLELRAAGVPRVQLADVTAGHLALSGILAALLLRARTGRGSHVEQPLATGPLPFLTWTLADRSAGGGGVTEGLLSGRAPSYGVYACADGREVAVGALEPKFWIELVTALGLPELAGDGLDTGERGEEAARRLADAFRSRPSADWLALAADRGIPLTPVREAGEVSSDPYLRSTGALREEAAPGGGRLTVPGPAVGGGRRELPPAPALGEGNVRILRELGLDRAGARRSGPA
;
A
#
# COMPACT_ATOMS: atom_id res chain seq x y z
N MET A 1 -8.31 33.60 18.38
CA MET A 1 -7.33 34.28 17.51
C MET A 1 -6.57 33.24 16.73
N THR A 2 -7.11 32.82 15.59
CA THR A 2 -6.49 31.89 14.64
C THR A 2 -5.66 32.72 13.67
N ALA A 3 -4.35 32.81 13.92
CA ALA A 3 -3.41 33.39 12.97
C ALA A 3 -3.49 32.59 11.65
N GLY A 4 -3.55 33.31 10.54
CA GLY A 4 -3.79 32.80 9.20
C GLY A 4 -2.75 31.77 8.75
N ARG A 5 -3.14 30.49 8.81
CA ARG A 5 -2.54 29.48 7.94
C ARG A 5 -3.10 29.70 6.54
N THR A 6 -2.22 29.92 5.57
CA THR A 6 -2.64 30.00 4.16
C THR A 6 -3.29 28.70 3.73
N MET A 7 -4.25 28.75 2.79
CA MET A 7 -4.91 27.56 2.23
C MET A 7 -3.91 26.55 1.63
N ALA A 8 -2.71 27.03 1.24
CA ALA A 8 -1.57 26.23 0.79
C ALA A 8 -0.88 25.39 1.90
N GLU A 9 -1.20 25.62 3.18
CA GLU A 9 -0.65 24.88 4.34
C GLU A 9 -1.67 23.89 4.95
N LEU A 10 -2.91 23.88 4.46
CA LEU A 10 -3.95 22.98 4.94
C LEU A 10 -3.93 21.68 4.14
N LEU A 11 -3.54 20.59 4.81
CA LEU A 11 -3.62 19.24 4.25
C LEU A 11 -5.08 18.81 4.06
N PRO A 12 -5.42 17.98 3.06
CA PRO A 12 -6.81 17.65 2.68
C PRO A 12 -7.69 17.08 3.81
N LEU A 13 -7.11 16.35 4.76
CA LEU A 13 -7.79 15.75 5.92
C LEU A 13 -7.46 16.47 7.23
N SER A 14 -7.01 17.73 7.17
CA SER A 14 -6.83 18.55 8.37
C SER A 14 -8.14 18.64 9.16
N GLY A 15 -8.09 18.27 10.44
CA GLY A 15 -9.26 18.23 11.32
C GLY A 15 -10.01 16.90 11.34
N VAL A 16 -9.67 15.95 10.46
CA VAL A 16 -10.25 14.60 10.49
C VAL A 16 -9.53 13.75 11.55
N THR A 17 -10.31 13.14 12.46
CA THR A 17 -9.82 12.21 13.47
C THR A 17 -10.18 10.77 13.10
N VAL A 18 -9.17 9.90 13.07
CA VAL A 18 -9.30 8.48 12.74
C VAL A 18 -8.93 7.65 13.96
N VAL A 19 -9.76 6.66 14.29
CA VAL A 19 -9.46 5.62 15.26
C VAL A 19 -9.10 4.36 14.51
N ASP A 20 -7.88 3.88 14.70
CA ASP A 20 -7.34 2.69 14.06
C ASP A 20 -7.29 1.52 15.05
N VAL A 21 -8.15 0.51 14.89
CA VAL A 21 -8.03 -0.79 15.59
C VAL A 21 -7.57 -1.91 14.64
N THR A 22 -7.04 -1.56 13.47
CA THR A 22 -6.50 -2.53 12.53
C THR A 22 -5.16 -3.08 13.01
N ARG A 23 -4.76 -4.20 12.39
CA ARG A 23 -3.48 -4.87 12.65
C ARG A 23 -2.79 -5.15 11.33
N MET A 24 -1.46 -5.20 11.36
CA MET A 24 -0.65 -5.60 10.21
C MET A 24 -0.79 -4.67 9.00
N LEU A 25 -0.25 -5.11 7.88
CA LEU A 25 0.04 -4.29 6.71
C LEU A 25 -1.18 -3.60 6.05
N PRO A 26 -2.35 -4.24 5.85
CA PRO A 26 -3.45 -3.58 5.13
C PRO A 26 -3.91 -2.29 5.81
N GLY A 27 -4.07 -2.37 7.14
CA GLY A 27 -4.39 -1.23 7.97
C GLY A 27 -3.27 -0.20 8.03
N ALA A 28 -2.02 -0.66 8.11
CA ALA A 28 -0.83 0.21 8.12
C ALA A 28 -0.71 1.07 6.84
N VAL A 29 -0.98 0.49 5.66
CA VAL A 29 -0.99 1.20 4.37
C VAL A 29 -2.08 2.28 4.33
N LEU A 30 -3.28 1.93 4.79
CA LEU A 30 -4.40 2.85 4.88
C LEU A 30 -4.11 4.01 5.84
N VAL A 31 -3.64 3.70 7.05
CA VAL A 31 -3.28 4.68 8.08
C VAL A 31 -2.21 5.63 7.59
N ARG A 32 -1.13 5.11 6.99
CA ARG A 32 -0.06 5.94 6.44
C ARG A 32 -0.60 6.95 5.43
N SER A 33 -1.48 6.52 4.55
CA SER A 33 -2.10 7.40 3.55
C SER A 33 -2.98 8.48 4.19
N LEU A 34 -3.78 8.15 5.20
CA LEU A 34 -4.62 9.11 5.92
C LEU A 34 -3.79 10.14 6.70
N VAL A 35 -2.69 9.70 7.34
CA VAL A 35 -1.73 10.59 8.03
C VAL A 35 -1.04 11.52 7.03
N ASP A 36 -0.61 11.00 5.88
CA ASP A 36 0.04 11.80 4.85
C ASP A 36 -0.91 12.85 4.25
N LEU A 37 -2.21 12.57 4.23
CA LEU A 37 -3.27 13.53 3.88
C LEU A 37 -3.68 14.47 5.02
N GLY A 38 -3.07 14.34 6.22
CA GLY A 38 -3.24 15.30 7.32
C GLY A 38 -4.17 14.88 8.45
N ALA A 39 -4.74 13.66 8.42
CA ALA A 39 -5.59 13.18 9.49
C ALA A 39 -4.80 13.02 10.81
N ARG A 40 -5.50 13.19 11.94
CA ARG A 40 -5.05 12.74 13.26
C ARG A 40 -5.44 11.27 13.41
N VAL A 41 -4.47 10.39 13.63
CA VAL A 41 -4.75 8.95 13.82
C VAL A 41 -4.41 8.51 15.23
N VAL A 42 -5.39 7.91 15.93
CA VAL A 42 -5.20 7.23 17.20
C VAL A 42 -5.24 5.72 16.95
N LYS A 43 -4.07 5.08 17.02
CA LYS A 43 -3.94 3.63 16.93
C LYS A 43 -4.20 3.01 18.29
N VAL A 44 -5.21 2.15 18.36
CA VAL A 44 -5.60 1.40 19.53
C VAL A 44 -5.01 0.00 19.44
N GLU A 45 -4.21 -0.37 20.44
CA GLU A 45 -3.36 -1.55 20.38
C GLU A 45 -3.54 -2.45 21.62
N ASP A 46 -3.32 -3.76 21.46
CA ASP A 46 -3.37 -4.69 22.59
C ASP A 46 -2.22 -4.40 23.57
N PRO A 47 -2.48 -4.22 24.88
CA PRO A 47 -1.46 -3.87 25.86
C PRO A 47 -0.37 -4.93 26.08
N ALA A 48 -0.59 -6.19 25.67
CA ALA A 48 0.37 -7.28 25.84
C ALA A 48 1.54 -7.21 24.82
N GLY A 49 1.36 -6.55 23.69
CA GLY A 49 2.41 -6.51 22.65
C GLY A 49 2.15 -5.58 21.46
N GLY A 50 0.99 -4.95 21.43
CA GLY A 50 0.57 -4.00 20.40
C GLY A 50 0.28 -4.63 19.03
N ASP A 51 0.47 -3.84 17.98
CA ASP A 51 0.48 -4.37 16.61
C ASP A 51 1.65 -5.36 16.41
N PRO A 52 1.43 -6.57 15.85
CA PRO A 52 2.52 -7.52 15.65
C PRO A 52 3.67 -6.98 14.79
N MET A 53 3.42 -5.98 13.93
CA MET A 53 4.50 -5.32 13.17
C MET A 53 5.59 -4.72 14.08
N ARG A 54 5.30 -4.42 15.35
CA ARG A 54 6.28 -3.89 16.31
C ARG A 54 7.43 -4.86 16.59
N SER A 55 7.23 -6.17 16.47
CA SER A 55 8.25 -7.19 16.76
C SER A 55 8.83 -7.86 15.52
N LEU A 56 8.36 -7.52 14.32
CA LEU A 56 8.87 -8.11 13.07
C LEU A 56 10.21 -7.50 12.64
N PRO A 57 11.24 -8.33 12.37
CA PRO A 57 12.56 -7.84 11.96
C PRO A 57 12.58 -7.30 10.51
N PRO A 58 13.59 -6.49 10.15
CA PRO A 58 14.62 -5.94 11.04
C PRO A 58 14.05 -4.90 12.02
N LEU A 59 14.70 -4.74 13.19
CA LEU A 59 14.29 -3.78 14.22
C LEU A 59 15.14 -2.51 14.13
N VAL A 60 14.51 -1.34 14.29
CA VAL A 60 15.16 -0.04 14.44
C VAL A 60 14.72 0.56 15.77
N GLY A 61 15.67 0.83 16.66
CA GLY A 61 15.38 1.28 18.02
C GLY A 61 14.51 0.29 18.81
N GLY A 62 14.66 -1.01 18.56
CA GLY A 62 13.88 -2.07 19.22
C GLY A 62 12.45 -2.28 18.68
N THR A 63 12.04 -1.54 17.64
CA THR A 63 10.72 -1.66 17.00
C THR A 63 10.88 -2.08 15.54
N GLY A 64 9.98 -2.90 15.03
CA GLY A 64 10.00 -3.37 13.65
C GLY A 64 10.03 -2.23 12.64
N ALA A 65 10.94 -2.32 11.67
CA ALA A 65 11.16 -1.29 10.66
C ALA A 65 9.88 -1.01 9.86
N GLY A 66 9.07 -2.04 9.58
CA GLY A 66 7.76 -1.90 8.96
C GLY A 66 6.81 -1.04 9.80
N PHE A 67 6.70 -1.30 11.12
CA PHE A 67 5.88 -0.48 12.00
C PHE A 67 6.34 0.99 11.98
N CYS A 68 7.66 1.21 12.08
CA CYS A 68 8.26 2.54 12.04
C CYS A 68 7.94 3.30 10.74
N ALA A 69 7.95 2.61 9.60
CA ALA A 69 7.68 3.20 8.29
C ALA A 69 6.21 3.63 8.10
N PHE A 70 5.26 2.84 8.59
CA PHE A 70 3.83 3.11 8.36
C PHE A 70 3.17 3.96 9.45
N PHE A 71 3.59 3.83 10.71
CA PHE A 71 2.91 4.45 11.86
C PHE A 71 3.61 5.69 12.42
N ARG A 72 4.45 6.36 11.64
CA ARG A 72 4.93 7.71 12.00
C ARG A 72 3.77 8.70 12.14
N GLY A 73 3.90 9.68 13.02
CA GLY A 73 2.89 10.72 13.21
C GLY A 73 1.56 10.25 13.80
N VAL A 74 1.39 8.96 14.10
CA VAL A 74 0.22 8.43 14.79
C VAL A 74 0.38 8.56 16.30
N GLU A 75 -0.73 8.52 17.00
CA GLU A 75 -0.78 8.43 18.46
C GLU A 75 -1.06 6.98 18.85
N SER A 76 -0.34 6.42 19.82
CA SER A 76 -0.60 5.05 20.31
C SER A 76 -1.36 5.07 21.62
N LEU A 77 -2.43 4.26 21.71
CA LEU A 77 -3.23 4.02 22.89
C LEU A 77 -3.35 2.51 23.12
N ALA A 78 -2.89 2.03 24.28
CA ALA A 78 -3.01 0.62 24.64
C ALA A 78 -4.35 0.36 25.36
N LEU A 79 -5.24 -0.43 24.76
CA LEU A 79 -6.52 -0.83 25.35
C LEU A 79 -6.78 -2.33 25.13
N ASP A 80 -7.18 -3.02 26.19
CA ASP A 80 -7.69 -4.38 26.05
C ASP A 80 -9.18 -4.37 25.63
N LEU A 81 -9.42 -4.56 24.33
CA LEU A 81 -10.76 -4.58 23.74
C LEU A 81 -11.58 -5.83 24.10
N ARG A 82 -11.05 -6.77 24.88
CA ARG A 82 -11.81 -7.88 25.47
C ARG A 82 -12.45 -7.52 26.81
N THR A 83 -12.15 -6.33 27.34
CA THR A 83 -12.69 -5.85 28.61
C THR A 83 -13.76 -4.79 28.38
N GLU A 84 -14.74 -4.73 29.28
CA GLU A 84 -15.79 -3.70 29.26
C GLU A 84 -15.20 -2.28 29.29
N ALA A 85 -14.14 -2.07 30.08
CA ALA A 85 -13.45 -0.79 30.16
C ALA A 85 -12.81 -0.39 28.82
N GLY A 86 -12.13 -1.32 28.16
CA GLY A 86 -11.52 -1.08 26.84
C GLY A 86 -12.56 -0.78 25.76
N LEU A 87 -13.66 -1.52 25.74
CA LEU A 87 -14.77 -1.29 24.80
C LEU A 87 -15.48 0.03 25.07
N THR A 88 -15.66 0.41 26.35
CA THR A 88 -16.20 1.70 26.73
C THR A 88 -15.30 2.85 26.26
N ALA A 89 -13.98 2.70 26.40
CA ALA A 89 -13.02 3.68 25.91
C ALA A 89 -13.05 3.78 24.38
N LEU A 90 -13.08 2.65 23.66
CA LEU A 90 -13.19 2.62 22.20
C LEU A 90 -14.50 3.26 21.71
N ALA A 91 -15.63 2.97 22.35
CA ALA A 91 -16.91 3.57 22.02
C ALA A 91 -16.90 5.09 22.23
N LYS A 92 -16.26 5.58 23.31
CA LYS A 92 -16.06 7.01 23.53
C LYS A 92 -15.16 7.65 22.48
N LEU A 93 -14.06 7.01 22.10
CA LEU A 93 -13.20 7.47 21.01
C LEU A 93 -13.98 7.59 19.70
N ALA A 94 -14.71 6.55 19.33
CA ALA A 94 -15.48 6.53 18.10
C ALA A 94 -16.57 7.61 18.04
N ARG A 95 -17.14 8.02 19.18
CA ARG A 95 -18.08 9.15 19.25
C ARG A 95 -17.46 10.51 18.86
N HIS A 96 -16.15 10.66 19.05
CA HIS A 96 -15.41 11.87 18.72
C HIS A 96 -14.59 11.74 17.44
N ALA A 97 -14.64 10.58 16.78
CA ALA A 97 -13.90 10.30 15.56
C ALA A 97 -14.77 10.55 14.32
N ASP A 98 -14.09 10.82 13.21
CA ASP A 98 -14.68 10.88 11.89
C ASP A 98 -14.70 9.52 11.21
N VAL A 99 -13.67 8.70 11.49
CA VAL A 99 -13.46 7.39 10.87
C VAL A 99 -13.03 6.38 11.94
N LEU A 100 -13.63 5.18 11.91
CA LEU A 100 -13.16 4.00 12.66
C LEU A 100 -12.72 2.91 11.68
N LEU A 101 -11.50 2.43 11.81
CA LEU A 101 -10.92 1.37 10.98
C LEU A 101 -10.78 0.08 11.80
N GLU A 102 -11.21 -1.04 11.25
CA GLU A 102 -11.00 -2.35 11.87
C GLU A 102 -10.64 -3.42 10.82
N SER A 103 -9.88 -4.44 11.23
CA SER A 103 -9.42 -5.52 10.34
C SER A 103 -9.54 -6.89 11.01
N PHE A 104 -10.50 -7.04 11.92
CA PHE A 104 -10.75 -8.30 12.60
C PHE A 104 -11.53 -9.26 11.69
N ARG A 105 -11.62 -10.53 12.10
CA ARG A 105 -12.58 -11.43 11.46
C ARG A 105 -14.00 -10.88 11.63
N PRO A 106 -14.88 -11.01 10.64
CA PRO A 106 -16.27 -10.59 10.75
C PRO A 106 -16.93 -11.04 12.06
N GLY A 107 -17.68 -10.12 12.67
CA GLY A 107 -18.35 -10.34 13.95
C GLY A 107 -17.47 -10.32 15.20
N THR A 108 -16.15 -10.05 15.10
CA THR A 108 -15.28 -10.03 16.30
C THR A 108 -15.67 -8.91 17.27
N LEU A 109 -15.83 -7.67 16.79
CA LEU A 109 -16.26 -6.56 17.64
C LEU A 109 -17.68 -6.77 18.20
N ASP A 110 -18.56 -7.39 17.41
CA ASP A 110 -19.91 -7.77 17.86
C ASP A 110 -19.85 -8.75 19.04
N ARG A 111 -19.08 -9.84 18.91
CA ARG A 111 -18.85 -10.81 20.00
C ARG A 111 -18.21 -10.20 21.24
N TRP A 112 -17.39 -9.15 21.08
CA TRP A 112 -16.84 -8.43 22.21
C TRP A 112 -17.83 -7.44 22.84
N GLY A 113 -18.90 -7.04 22.14
CA GLY A 113 -19.95 -6.18 22.66
C GLY A 113 -19.95 -4.75 22.09
N LEU A 114 -19.29 -4.52 20.95
CA LEU A 114 -19.33 -3.26 20.22
C LEU A 114 -19.71 -3.47 18.74
N PRO A 115 -20.97 -3.82 18.43
CA PRO A 115 -21.41 -4.01 17.05
C PRO A 115 -21.30 -2.70 16.26
N LEU A 116 -20.67 -2.75 15.07
CA LEU A 116 -20.54 -1.58 14.19
C LEU A 116 -21.89 -0.94 13.81
N PRO A 117 -22.98 -1.70 13.50
CA PRO A 117 -24.29 -1.12 13.24
C PRO A 117 -24.79 -0.25 14.40
N SER A 118 -24.73 -0.77 15.63
CA SER A 118 -25.14 -0.03 16.84
C SER A 118 -24.25 1.18 17.13
N LEU A 119 -22.97 1.12 16.76
CA LEU A 119 -22.08 2.27 16.89
C LEU A 119 -22.45 3.38 15.88
N ARG A 120 -22.78 3.03 14.64
CA ARG A 120 -23.23 3.97 13.60
C ARG A 120 -24.60 4.58 13.89
N GLU A 121 -25.50 3.86 14.54
CA GLU A 121 -26.77 4.43 15.02
C GLU A 121 -26.55 5.52 16.06
N ARG A 122 -25.61 5.31 17.00
CA ARG A 122 -25.24 6.28 18.03
C ARG A 122 -24.36 7.43 17.50
N CYS A 123 -23.62 7.17 16.42
CA CYS A 123 -22.70 8.11 15.80
C CYS A 123 -23.03 8.22 14.29
N PRO A 124 -24.14 8.89 13.91
CA PRO A 124 -24.64 8.84 12.53
C PRO A 124 -23.70 9.46 11.49
N ALA A 125 -22.75 10.30 11.91
CA ALA A 125 -21.72 10.90 11.06
C ALA A 125 -20.43 10.04 10.96
N LEU A 126 -20.31 8.96 11.73
CA LEU A 126 -19.11 8.11 11.75
C LEU A 126 -19.00 7.31 10.45
N VAL A 127 -17.87 7.46 9.77
CA VAL A 127 -17.47 6.51 8.72
C VAL A 127 -16.81 5.31 9.38
N THR A 128 -17.15 4.11 8.96
CA THR A 128 -16.51 2.88 9.45
C THR A 128 -15.91 2.12 8.28
N CYS A 129 -14.78 1.47 8.48
CA CYS A 129 -14.15 0.64 7.46
C CYS A 129 -13.71 -0.70 8.04
N SER A 130 -14.04 -1.78 7.32
CA SER A 130 -13.67 -3.15 7.64
C SER A 130 -12.76 -3.71 6.56
N LEU A 131 -11.56 -4.12 6.96
CA LEU A 131 -10.53 -4.77 6.14
C LEU A 131 -10.46 -6.27 6.46
N SER A 132 -11.57 -6.97 6.25
CA SER A 132 -11.70 -8.40 6.53
C SER A 132 -11.04 -9.25 5.42
N GLY A 133 -10.73 -10.53 5.69
CA GLY A 133 -10.06 -11.38 4.69
C GLY A 133 -10.89 -11.59 3.42
N PHE A 134 -12.04 -12.27 3.54
CA PHE A 134 -12.93 -12.60 2.42
C PHE A 134 -14.29 -11.86 2.46
N GLY A 135 -14.47 -10.90 3.37
CA GLY A 135 -15.77 -10.26 3.58
C GLY A 135 -16.65 -11.00 4.61
N PRO A 136 -17.84 -10.48 4.90
CA PRO A 136 -18.73 -11.01 5.94
C PRO A 136 -19.65 -12.14 5.47
N ALA A 137 -19.61 -12.52 4.19
CA ALA A 137 -20.51 -13.54 3.64
C ALA A 137 -20.05 -14.96 4.00
N GLU A 138 -20.95 -15.79 4.53
CA GLU A 138 -20.70 -17.21 4.77
C GLU A 138 -20.67 -18.00 3.45
N PRO A 139 -19.85 -19.07 3.34
CA PRO A 139 -18.96 -19.64 4.37
C PRO A 139 -17.59 -18.94 4.50
N TRP A 140 -17.36 -17.87 3.73
CA TRP A 140 -16.03 -17.26 3.57
C TRP A 140 -15.58 -16.45 4.78
N ALA A 141 -16.52 -15.87 5.54
CA ALA A 141 -16.25 -14.99 6.66
C ALA A 141 -15.34 -15.60 7.75
N SER A 142 -15.37 -16.91 7.92
CA SER A 142 -14.58 -17.64 8.91
C SER A 142 -13.20 -18.08 8.41
N LEU A 143 -12.94 -18.00 7.10
CA LEU A 143 -11.72 -18.53 6.50
C LEU A 143 -10.49 -17.70 6.90
N PRO A 144 -9.40 -18.35 7.34
CA PRO A 144 -8.14 -17.67 7.55
C PRO A 144 -7.48 -17.34 6.21
N GLY A 145 -6.67 -16.29 6.20
CA GLY A 145 -5.85 -15.96 5.05
C GLY A 145 -4.80 -14.91 5.39
N HIS A 146 -3.70 -14.99 4.66
CA HIS A 146 -2.70 -13.94 4.54
C HIS A 146 -2.67 -13.46 3.10
N ASP A 147 -1.94 -12.38 2.83
CA ASP A 147 -1.77 -11.80 1.50
C ASP A 147 -1.68 -12.84 0.37
N LEU A 148 -0.77 -13.81 0.49
CA LEU A 148 -0.57 -14.84 -0.53
C LEU A 148 -1.82 -15.67 -0.82
N ASN A 149 -2.65 -15.96 0.20
CA ASN A 149 -3.92 -16.68 0.01
C ASN A 149 -4.92 -15.84 -0.79
N PHE A 150 -4.96 -14.53 -0.54
CA PHE A 150 -5.86 -13.60 -1.23
C PHE A 150 -5.41 -13.37 -2.68
N VAL A 151 -4.11 -13.21 -2.92
CA VAL A 151 -3.51 -13.14 -4.27
C VAL A 151 -3.71 -14.46 -5.04
N ALA A 152 -3.66 -15.61 -4.35
CA ALA A 152 -3.97 -16.90 -4.96
C ALA A 152 -5.46 -17.03 -5.34
N ALA A 153 -6.36 -16.66 -4.42
CA ALA A 153 -7.79 -16.76 -4.62
C ALA A 153 -8.32 -15.85 -5.74
N SER A 154 -7.64 -14.73 -6.03
CA SER A 154 -8.01 -13.83 -7.12
C SER A 154 -7.58 -14.33 -8.51
N GLY A 155 -6.66 -15.31 -8.57
CA GLY A 155 -6.00 -15.74 -9.80
C GLY A 155 -4.73 -14.95 -10.16
N LEU A 156 -4.44 -13.84 -9.46
CA LEU A 156 -3.27 -13.01 -9.76
C LEU A 156 -1.95 -13.71 -9.48
N LEU A 157 -1.91 -14.66 -8.53
CA LEU A 157 -0.67 -15.37 -8.20
C LEU A 157 -0.09 -16.12 -9.41
N LEU A 158 -0.93 -16.64 -10.30
CA LEU A 158 -0.49 -17.35 -11.50
C LEU A 158 0.30 -16.43 -12.44
N GLU A 159 -0.14 -15.18 -12.58
CA GLU A 159 0.51 -14.17 -13.44
C GLU A 159 1.88 -13.74 -12.89
N LEU A 160 2.11 -13.88 -11.58
CA LEU A 160 3.32 -13.39 -10.91
C LEU A 160 4.37 -14.49 -10.64
N ARG A 161 3.94 -15.76 -10.54
CA ARG A 161 4.78 -16.83 -9.98
C ARG A 161 5.92 -17.30 -10.88
N ALA A 162 6.11 -16.72 -12.06
CA ALA A 162 7.19 -17.07 -12.97
C ALA A 162 8.58 -16.98 -12.29
N ALA A 163 8.72 -16.15 -11.24
CA ALA A 163 9.93 -16.00 -10.43
C ALA A 163 9.82 -16.56 -8.98
N GLY A 164 8.84 -17.43 -8.70
CA GLY A 164 8.58 -17.97 -7.36
C GLY A 164 7.51 -17.21 -6.58
N VAL A 165 7.57 -17.23 -5.24
CA VAL A 165 6.58 -16.53 -4.39
C VAL A 165 6.84 -15.01 -4.47
N PRO A 166 5.84 -14.18 -4.84
CA PRO A 166 6.02 -12.74 -4.88
C PRO A 166 6.46 -12.19 -3.53
N ARG A 167 7.48 -11.33 -3.54
CA ARG A 167 8.02 -10.69 -2.32
C ARG A 167 7.25 -9.43 -1.90
N VAL A 168 6.17 -9.11 -2.61
CA VAL A 168 5.32 -7.94 -2.39
C VAL A 168 3.93 -8.40 -1.95
N GLN A 169 3.41 -7.79 -0.88
CA GLN A 169 2.09 -8.11 -0.35
C GLN A 169 1.00 -7.34 -1.10
N LEU A 170 0.63 -7.85 -2.28
CA LEU A 170 -0.23 -7.14 -3.23
C LEU A 170 -1.67 -6.99 -2.74
N ALA A 171 -2.25 -8.02 -2.15
CA ALA A 171 -3.62 -7.96 -1.63
C ALA A 171 -3.70 -6.99 -0.45
N ASP A 172 -2.75 -7.05 0.47
CA ASP A 172 -2.71 -6.17 1.65
C ASP A 172 -2.59 -4.69 1.22
N VAL A 173 -1.64 -4.38 0.33
CA VAL A 173 -1.38 -3.01 -0.13
C VAL A 173 -2.55 -2.45 -0.94
N THR A 174 -3.07 -3.23 -1.89
CA THR A 174 -4.16 -2.74 -2.75
C THR A 174 -5.48 -2.60 -2.03
N ALA A 175 -5.83 -3.54 -1.15
CA ALA A 175 -7.02 -3.41 -0.32
C ALA A 175 -6.93 -2.16 0.58
N GLY A 176 -5.77 -1.85 1.14
CA GLY A 176 -5.56 -0.60 1.89
C GLY A 176 -5.83 0.66 1.06
N HIS A 177 -5.37 0.70 -0.20
CA HIS A 177 -5.62 1.83 -1.10
C HIS A 177 -7.06 1.92 -1.63
N LEU A 178 -7.72 0.78 -1.86
CA LEU A 178 -9.14 0.75 -2.22
C LEU A 178 -10.01 1.20 -1.04
N ALA A 179 -9.68 0.77 0.18
CA ALA A 179 -10.33 1.24 1.40
C ALA A 179 -10.15 2.74 1.60
N LEU A 180 -8.95 3.28 1.34
CA LEU A 180 -8.71 4.73 1.34
C LEU A 180 -9.67 5.44 0.38
N SER A 181 -9.80 4.95 -0.86
CA SER A 181 -10.69 5.52 -1.86
C SER A 181 -12.15 5.51 -1.39
N GLY A 182 -12.59 4.40 -0.79
CA GLY A 182 -13.92 4.27 -0.20
C GLY A 182 -14.14 5.25 0.98
N ILE A 183 -13.16 5.42 1.85
CA ILE A 183 -13.21 6.35 2.98
C ILE A 183 -13.28 7.80 2.51
N LEU A 184 -12.47 8.19 1.53
CA LEU A 184 -12.51 9.54 0.96
C LEU A 184 -13.87 9.84 0.33
N ALA A 185 -14.44 8.87 -0.41
CA ALA A 185 -15.79 8.98 -0.96
C ALA A 185 -16.86 9.07 0.14
N ALA A 186 -16.74 8.26 1.20
CA ALA A 186 -17.64 8.29 2.36
C ALA A 186 -17.60 9.63 3.10
N LEU A 187 -16.40 10.19 3.31
CA LEU A 187 -16.22 11.50 3.93
C LEU A 187 -16.80 12.62 3.06
N LEU A 188 -16.65 12.55 1.74
CA LEU A 188 -17.24 13.50 0.81
C LEU A 188 -18.78 13.42 0.80
N LEU A 189 -19.35 12.21 0.81
CA LEU A 189 -20.79 12.01 0.92
C LEU A 189 -21.32 12.51 2.26
N ARG A 190 -20.60 12.26 3.35
CA ARG A 190 -20.92 12.78 4.69
C ARG A 190 -20.94 14.30 4.70
N ALA A 191 -20.00 14.98 4.04
CA ALA A 191 -19.99 16.44 3.96
C ALA A 191 -21.27 17.01 3.30
N ARG A 192 -21.92 16.24 2.42
CA ARG A 192 -23.17 16.63 1.74
C ARG A 192 -24.44 16.24 2.51
N THR A 193 -24.37 15.16 3.28
CA THR A 193 -25.56 14.52 3.87
C THR A 193 -25.61 14.59 5.40
N GLY A 194 -24.49 14.92 6.04
CA GLY A 194 -24.29 14.79 7.48
C GLY A 194 -24.18 13.34 7.99
N ARG A 195 -24.24 12.33 7.11
CA ARG A 195 -24.28 10.92 7.49
C ARG A 195 -23.04 10.16 7.00
N GLY A 196 -22.42 9.41 7.90
CA GLY A 196 -21.35 8.48 7.57
C GLY A 196 -21.87 7.19 6.95
N SER A 197 -20.99 6.50 6.25
CA SER A 197 -21.26 5.19 5.64
C SER A 197 -20.29 4.13 6.16
N HIS A 198 -20.57 2.88 5.80
CA HIS A 198 -19.67 1.77 6.06
C HIS A 198 -18.98 1.37 4.76
N VAL A 199 -17.66 1.20 4.84
CA VAL A 199 -16.79 0.77 3.76
C VAL A 199 -16.30 -0.64 4.07
N GLU A 200 -16.87 -1.64 3.41
CA GLU A 200 -16.38 -3.02 3.46
C GLU A 200 -15.36 -3.20 2.33
N GLN A 201 -14.11 -3.51 2.67
CA GLN A 201 -13.07 -3.77 1.69
C GLN A 201 -12.35 -5.09 2.03
N PRO A 202 -12.84 -6.23 1.50
CA PRO A 202 -12.16 -7.50 1.66
C PRO A 202 -10.75 -7.49 1.07
N LEU A 203 -9.81 -8.16 1.72
CA LEU A 203 -8.44 -8.33 1.20
C LEU A 203 -8.44 -9.20 -0.08
N ALA A 204 -9.30 -10.21 -0.14
CA ALA A 204 -9.45 -11.10 -1.29
C ALA A 204 -9.87 -10.40 -2.59
N THR A 205 -10.55 -9.25 -2.51
CA THR A 205 -10.95 -8.47 -3.69
C THR A 205 -9.91 -7.41 -4.07
N GLY A 206 -8.94 -7.13 -3.18
CA GLY A 206 -7.85 -6.17 -3.40
C GLY A 206 -7.09 -6.38 -4.72
N PRO A 207 -6.73 -7.62 -5.09
CA PRO A 207 -6.00 -7.89 -6.33
C PRO A 207 -6.80 -7.70 -7.64
N LEU A 208 -8.13 -7.64 -7.61
CA LEU A 208 -8.97 -7.64 -8.83
C LEU A 208 -8.70 -6.49 -9.82
N PRO A 209 -8.36 -5.26 -9.39
CA PRO A 209 -8.01 -4.18 -10.32
C PRO A 209 -6.81 -4.51 -11.22
N PHE A 210 -5.85 -5.34 -10.77
CA PHE A 210 -4.74 -5.77 -11.62
C PHE A 210 -5.20 -6.68 -12.77
N LEU A 211 -6.32 -7.37 -12.60
CA LEU A 211 -6.85 -8.33 -13.54
C LEU A 211 -7.94 -7.75 -14.44
N THR A 212 -8.29 -6.46 -14.33
CA THR A 212 -9.43 -5.89 -15.06
C THR A 212 -9.31 -6.09 -16.58
N TRP A 213 -8.13 -5.83 -17.16
CA TRP A 213 -7.92 -6.04 -18.59
C TRP A 213 -7.92 -7.53 -18.94
N THR A 214 -7.18 -8.36 -18.20
CA THR A 214 -7.15 -9.82 -18.44
C THR A 214 -8.54 -10.46 -18.35
N LEU A 215 -9.39 -10.03 -17.41
CA LEU A 215 -10.77 -10.49 -17.30
C LEU A 215 -11.61 -10.03 -18.50
N ALA A 216 -11.40 -8.80 -18.99
CA ALA A 216 -12.06 -8.32 -20.20
C ALA A 216 -11.65 -9.14 -21.44
N ASP A 217 -10.34 -9.39 -21.63
CA ASP A 217 -9.81 -10.19 -22.73
C ASP A 217 -10.37 -11.62 -22.69
N ARG A 218 -10.38 -12.27 -21.51
CA ARG A 218 -10.98 -13.59 -21.33
C ARG A 218 -12.48 -13.60 -21.60
N SER A 219 -13.20 -12.56 -21.19
CA SER A 219 -14.64 -12.43 -21.46
C SER A 219 -14.94 -12.25 -22.96
N ALA A 220 -13.98 -11.73 -23.72
CA ALA A 220 -14.07 -11.55 -25.16
C ALA A 220 -13.59 -12.77 -25.97
N GLY A 221 -13.18 -13.87 -25.31
CA GLY A 221 -12.73 -15.11 -25.97
C GLY A 221 -11.26 -15.47 -25.75
N GLY A 222 -10.50 -14.67 -24.98
CA GLY A 222 -9.08 -14.91 -24.69
C GLY A 222 -8.14 -14.46 -25.80
N GLY A 223 -6.83 -14.68 -25.62
CA GLY A 223 -5.81 -14.34 -26.64
C GLY A 223 -5.67 -12.84 -26.90
N GLY A 224 -6.05 -12.02 -25.91
CA GLY A 224 -6.05 -10.57 -26.02
C GLY A 224 -4.67 -9.93 -25.77
N VAL A 225 -4.68 -8.62 -25.54
CA VAL A 225 -3.48 -7.79 -25.42
C VAL A 225 -2.62 -8.21 -24.23
N THR A 226 -3.22 -8.64 -23.12
CA THR A 226 -2.45 -9.01 -21.91
C THR A 226 -1.79 -10.38 -21.99
N GLU A 227 -2.30 -11.29 -22.84
CA GLU A 227 -1.71 -12.62 -23.08
C GLU A 227 -0.74 -12.62 -24.29
N GLY A 228 -0.92 -11.68 -25.22
CA GLY A 228 -0.07 -11.49 -26.39
C GLY A 228 0.93 -10.35 -26.24
N LEU A 229 0.48 -9.15 -26.59
CA LEU A 229 1.38 -8.00 -26.79
C LEU A 229 2.12 -7.57 -25.51
N LEU A 230 1.45 -7.57 -24.35
CA LEU A 230 2.00 -7.06 -23.09
C LEU A 230 2.52 -8.16 -22.15
N SER A 231 2.69 -9.38 -22.64
CA SER A 231 3.11 -10.54 -21.83
C SER A 231 4.59 -10.90 -21.94
N GLY A 232 5.37 -10.18 -22.75
CA GLY A 232 6.73 -10.57 -23.10
C GLY A 232 6.86 -11.33 -24.43
N ARG A 233 5.73 -11.70 -25.08
CA ARG A 233 5.74 -12.44 -26.35
C ARG A 233 6.10 -11.59 -27.55
N ALA A 234 5.75 -10.30 -27.52
CA ALA A 234 6.20 -9.36 -28.53
C ALA A 234 7.64 -8.93 -28.25
N PRO A 235 8.56 -8.99 -29.23
CA PRO A 235 9.96 -8.64 -29.00
C PRO A 235 10.16 -7.16 -28.63
N SER A 236 9.20 -6.31 -29.02
CA SER A 236 9.18 -4.88 -28.63
C SER A 236 8.75 -4.62 -27.19
N TYR A 237 8.31 -5.64 -26.44
CA TYR A 237 7.88 -5.51 -25.05
C TYR A 237 8.41 -6.68 -24.24
N GLY A 238 9.59 -6.53 -23.62
CA GLY A 238 10.27 -7.65 -22.97
C GLY A 238 11.46 -7.24 -22.12
N VAL A 239 12.08 -8.23 -21.46
CA VAL A 239 13.27 -8.06 -20.63
C VAL A 239 14.43 -8.84 -21.25
N TYR A 240 15.58 -8.18 -21.42
CA TYR A 240 16.75 -8.74 -22.10
C TYR A 240 18.00 -8.61 -21.23
N ALA A 241 18.78 -9.69 -21.15
CA ALA A 241 20.05 -9.70 -20.44
C ALA A 241 21.18 -9.09 -21.28
N CYS A 242 22.05 -8.31 -20.64
CA CYS A 242 23.23 -7.69 -21.22
C CYS A 242 24.52 -8.47 -20.88
N ALA A 243 25.66 -8.08 -21.46
CA ALA A 243 26.95 -8.77 -21.27
C ALA A 243 27.45 -8.79 -19.82
N ASP A 244 27.05 -7.80 -19.01
CA ASP A 244 27.39 -7.63 -17.61
C ASP A 244 26.46 -8.39 -16.65
N GLY A 245 25.53 -9.20 -17.20
CA GLY A 245 24.55 -9.95 -16.42
C GLY A 245 23.40 -9.09 -15.85
N ARG A 246 23.36 -7.79 -16.20
CA ARG A 246 22.23 -6.91 -15.89
C ARG A 246 21.13 -7.11 -16.92
N GLU A 247 19.91 -6.74 -16.56
CA GLU A 247 18.76 -6.78 -17.48
C GLU A 247 18.27 -5.37 -17.81
N VAL A 248 17.76 -5.23 -19.04
CA VAL A 248 17.07 -4.02 -19.51
C VAL A 248 15.65 -4.38 -19.92
N ALA A 249 14.71 -3.51 -19.56
CA ALA A 249 13.32 -3.57 -20.00
C ALA A 249 13.15 -2.74 -21.28
N VAL A 250 12.62 -3.38 -22.32
CA VAL A 250 12.25 -2.77 -23.60
C VAL A 250 10.74 -2.57 -23.62
N GLY A 251 10.30 -1.36 -23.93
CA GLY A 251 8.88 -1.00 -24.14
C GLY A 251 8.69 -0.20 -25.42
N ALA A 252 9.14 -0.74 -26.56
CA ALA A 252 9.22 -0.07 -27.85
C ALA A 252 8.04 -0.43 -28.78
N LEU A 253 6.80 -0.37 -28.26
CA LEU A 253 5.59 -0.81 -28.96
C LEU A 253 5.28 0.01 -30.22
N GLU A 254 5.59 1.31 -30.23
CA GLU A 254 5.35 2.16 -31.39
C GLU A 254 6.40 1.90 -32.49
N PRO A 255 5.97 1.81 -33.78
CA PRO A 255 6.88 1.45 -34.87
C PRO A 255 8.16 2.27 -34.96
N LYS A 256 8.09 3.58 -34.67
CA LYS A 256 9.28 4.45 -34.67
C LYS A 256 10.34 4.03 -33.63
N PHE A 257 9.91 3.59 -32.44
CA PHE A 257 10.81 3.18 -31.37
C PHE A 257 11.38 1.80 -31.67
N TRP A 258 10.55 0.90 -32.19
CA TRP A 258 10.99 -0.43 -32.63
C TRP A 258 12.04 -0.34 -33.73
N ILE A 259 11.76 0.42 -34.79
CA ILE A 259 12.68 0.61 -35.93
C ILE A 259 14.01 1.19 -35.46
N GLU A 260 13.97 2.20 -34.58
CA GLU A 260 15.19 2.80 -34.03
C GLU A 260 15.97 1.80 -33.17
N LEU A 261 15.28 1.01 -32.33
CA LEU A 261 15.90 -0.04 -31.52
C LEU A 261 16.61 -1.08 -32.39
N VAL A 262 15.93 -1.67 -33.37
CA VAL A 262 16.55 -2.71 -34.20
C VAL A 262 17.65 -2.15 -35.09
N THR A 263 17.54 -0.89 -35.53
CA THR A 263 18.64 -0.20 -36.22
C THR A 263 19.85 -0.02 -35.32
N ALA A 264 19.65 0.41 -34.07
CA ALA A 264 20.70 0.59 -33.08
C ALA A 264 21.38 -0.74 -32.67
N LEU A 265 20.64 -1.85 -32.72
CA LEU A 265 21.15 -3.20 -32.50
C LEU A 265 21.82 -3.82 -33.74
N GLY A 266 21.77 -3.17 -34.90
CA GLY A 266 22.33 -3.70 -36.15
C GLY A 266 21.47 -4.80 -36.79
N LEU A 267 20.16 -4.77 -36.56
CA LEU A 267 19.15 -5.73 -37.02
C LEU A 267 18.01 -5.07 -37.84
N PRO A 268 18.29 -4.14 -38.77
CA PRO A 268 17.24 -3.34 -39.45
C PRO A 268 16.21 -4.19 -40.21
N GLU A 269 16.56 -5.40 -40.62
CA GLU A 269 15.66 -6.35 -41.26
C GLU A 269 14.50 -6.81 -40.36
N LEU A 270 14.59 -6.62 -39.03
CA LEU A 270 13.53 -6.93 -38.07
C LEU A 270 12.47 -5.81 -37.93
N ALA A 271 12.55 -4.74 -38.74
CA ALA A 271 11.67 -3.58 -38.64
C ALA A 271 10.15 -3.90 -38.66
N GLY A 272 9.76 -5.02 -39.27
CA GLY A 272 8.36 -5.47 -39.35
C GLY A 272 7.86 -6.37 -38.21
N ASP A 273 8.75 -6.82 -37.32
CA ASP A 273 8.46 -7.93 -36.41
C ASP A 273 8.09 -7.50 -34.98
N GLY A 274 8.13 -6.19 -34.69
CA GLY A 274 8.04 -5.66 -33.32
C GLY A 274 6.78 -6.07 -32.56
N LEU A 275 5.64 -6.16 -33.25
CA LEU A 275 4.35 -6.52 -32.65
C LEU A 275 3.96 -7.99 -32.88
N ASP A 276 4.80 -8.76 -33.56
CA ASP A 276 4.54 -10.18 -33.81
C ASP A 276 4.66 -10.96 -32.50
N THR A 277 3.66 -11.80 -32.19
CA THR A 277 3.61 -12.62 -30.97
C THR A 277 3.69 -14.12 -31.28
N GLY A 278 3.94 -14.47 -32.55
CA GLY A 278 4.15 -15.82 -33.03
C GLY A 278 5.62 -16.10 -33.31
N GLU A 279 5.88 -17.01 -34.25
CA GLU A 279 7.23 -17.52 -34.54
C GLU A 279 8.23 -16.43 -34.97
N ARG A 280 7.77 -15.41 -35.72
CA ARG A 280 8.66 -14.29 -36.13
C ARG A 280 9.02 -13.41 -34.95
N GLY A 281 8.07 -13.13 -34.06
CA GLY A 281 8.31 -12.41 -32.82
C GLY A 281 9.29 -13.14 -31.91
N GLU A 282 9.14 -14.46 -31.77
CA GLU A 282 10.05 -15.30 -30.99
C GLU A 282 11.47 -15.31 -31.57
N GLU A 283 11.61 -15.39 -32.90
CA GLU A 283 12.91 -15.30 -33.56
C GLU A 283 13.54 -13.92 -33.38
N ALA A 284 12.77 -12.85 -33.59
CA ALA A 284 13.24 -11.49 -33.33
C ALA A 284 13.69 -11.31 -31.87
N ALA A 285 12.94 -11.83 -30.89
CA ALA A 285 13.29 -11.78 -29.48
C ALA A 285 14.62 -12.52 -29.19
N ARG A 286 14.86 -13.69 -29.81
CA ARG A 286 16.15 -14.39 -29.69
C ARG A 286 17.30 -13.55 -30.24
N ARG A 287 17.14 -12.95 -31.42
CA ARG A 287 18.16 -12.11 -32.05
C ARG A 287 18.43 -10.83 -31.25
N LEU A 288 17.40 -10.23 -30.66
CA LEU A 288 17.52 -9.13 -29.72
C LEU A 288 18.31 -9.55 -28.48
N ALA A 289 17.99 -10.69 -27.90
CA ALA A 289 18.69 -11.21 -26.73
C ALA A 289 20.19 -11.42 -27.01
N ASP A 290 20.54 -11.98 -28.16
CA ASP A 290 21.94 -12.13 -28.58
C ASP A 290 22.63 -10.77 -28.78
N ALA A 291 21.94 -9.80 -29.41
CA ALA A 291 22.47 -8.46 -29.61
C ALA A 291 22.72 -7.75 -28.27
N PHE A 292 21.77 -7.77 -27.34
CA PHE A 292 21.93 -7.16 -26.02
C PHE A 292 23.08 -7.77 -25.21
N ARG A 293 23.35 -9.07 -25.37
CA ARG A 293 24.51 -9.74 -24.74
C ARG A 293 25.87 -9.34 -25.29
N SER A 294 25.93 -8.58 -26.39
CA SER A 294 27.22 -8.16 -26.98
C SER A 294 27.88 -7.00 -26.25
N ARG A 295 27.15 -6.25 -25.40
CA ARG A 295 27.68 -5.09 -24.66
C ARG A 295 27.09 -5.00 -23.24
N PRO A 296 27.79 -4.35 -22.30
CA PRO A 296 27.25 -4.03 -20.97
C PRO A 296 25.98 -3.17 -21.06
N SER A 297 25.12 -3.26 -20.04
CA SER A 297 23.87 -2.50 -19.97
C SER A 297 24.07 -0.98 -20.09
N ALA A 298 25.16 -0.44 -19.53
CA ALA A 298 25.47 0.98 -19.57
C ALA A 298 25.61 1.54 -21.00
N ASP A 299 26.22 0.77 -21.91
CA ASP A 299 26.41 1.18 -23.31
C ASP A 299 25.08 1.25 -24.05
N TRP A 300 24.19 0.27 -23.80
CA TRP A 300 22.84 0.26 -24.37
C TRP A 300 21.98 1.39 -23.85
N LEU A 301 22.06 1.68 -22.55
CA LEU A 301 21.32 2.78 -21.95
C LEU A 301 21.79 4.15 -22.47
N ALA A 302 23.10 4.34 -22.67
CA ALA A 302 23.64 5.56 -23.27
C ALA A 302 23.17 5.73 -24.72
N LEU A 303 23.21 4.65 -25.51
CA LEU A 303 22.71 4.65 -26.88
C LEU A 303 21.20 4.93 -26.96
N ALA A 304 20.42 4.33 -26.06
CA ALA A 304 18.99 4.55 -25.97
C ALA A 304 18.63 5.98 -25.58
N ALA A 305 19.38 6.58 -24.66
CA ALA A 305 19.19 7.98 -24.26
C ALA A 305 19.48 8.95 -25.42
N ASP A 306 20.54 8.71 -26.20
CA ASP A 306 20.91 9.51 -27.37
C ASP A 306 19.84 9.44 -28.49
N ARG A 307 19.27 8.24 -28.70
CA ARG A 307 18.33 7.95 -29.79
C ARG A 307 16.85 8.03 -29.41
N GLY A 308 16.53 8.27 -28.14
CA GLY A 308 15.15 8.33 -27.65
C GLY A 308 14.43 6.97 -27.67
N ILE A 309 15.15 5.87 -27.40
CA ILE A 309 14.60 4.52 -27.36
C ILE A 309 14.04 4.23 -25.95
N PRO A 310 12.80 3.71 -25.79
CA PRO A 310 12.24 3.28 -24.51
C PRO A 310 12.94 2.04 -23.94
N LEU A 311 14.10 2.27 -23.33
CA LEU A 311 14.94 1.27 -22.69
C LEU A 311 15.28 1.73 -21.27
N THR A 312 15.03 0.89 -20.27
CA THR A 312 15.35 1.21 -18.87
C THR A 312 16.02 0.01 -18.16
N PRO A 313 16.89 0.23 -17.17
CA PRO A 313 17.47 -0.87 -16.42
C PRO A 313 16.41 -1.54 -15.53
N VAL A 314 16.44 -2.87 -15.45
CA VAL A 314 15.80 -3.60 -14.35
C VAL A 314 16.63 -3.37 -13.10
N ARG A 315 15.97 -2.92 -12.02
CA ARG A 315 16.63 -2.48 -10.80
C ARG A 315 16.15 -3.25 -9.58
N GLU A 316 17.08 -3.47 -8.66
CA GLU A 316 16.75 -3.99 -7.35
C GLU A 316 16.29 -2.86 -6.40
N ALA A 317 15.51 -3.21 -5.37
CA ALA A 317 14.99 -2.24 -4.41
C ALA A 317 16.09 -1.41 -3.71
N GLY A 318 17.26 -2.00 -3.46
CA GLY A 318 18.41 -1.30 -2.90
C GLY A 318 18.91 -0.16 -3.79
N GLU A 319 18.94 -0.36 -5.11
CA GLU A 319 19.37 0.65 -6.08
C GLU A 319 18.37 1.80 -6.14
N VAL A 320 17.08 1.45 -6.16
CA VAL A 320 15.95 2.41 -6.16
C VAL A 320 16.01 3.32 -4.94
N SER A 321 16.37 2.80 -3.76
CA SER A 321 16.46 3.60 -2.54
C SER A 321 17.42 4.78 -2.63
N SER A 322 18.43 4.70 -3.51
CA SER A 322 19.44 5.74 -3.73
C SER A 322 19.23 6.58 -5.00
N ASP A 323 18.15 6.33 -5.74
CA ASP A 323 17.95 6.93 -7.06
C ASP A 323 17.78 8.47 -6.99
N PRO A 324 18.62 9.24 -7.72
CA PRO A 324 18.56 10.71 -7.69
C PRO A 324 17.24 11.28 -8.19
N TYR A 325 16.60 10.68 -9.19
CA TYR A 325 15.36 11.16 -9.77
C TYR A 325 14.17 10.93 -8.82
N LEU A 326 14.05 9.75 -8.23
CA LEU A 326 13.01 9.46 -7.23
C LEU A 326 13.16 10.30 -5.97
N ARG A 327 14.39 10.63 -5.58
CA ARG A 327 14.66 11.56 -4.48
C ARG A 327 14.35 13.00 -4.86
N SER A 328 14.71 13.46 -6.06
CA SER A 328 14.46 14.84 -6.51
C SER A 328 12.98 15.14 -6.70
N THR A 329 12.18 14.14 -7.07
CA THR A 329 10.71 14.25 -7.16
C THR A 329 10.03 14.21 -5.78
N GLY A 330 10.76 13.85 -4.72
CA GLY A 330 10.21 13.62 -3.38
C GLY A 330 9.40 12.34 -3.25
N ALA A 331 9.45 11.45 -4.26
CA ALA A 331 8.82 10.12 -4.27
C ALA A 331 9.51 9.16 -3.30
N LEU A 332 10.78 9.39 -2.97
CA LEU A 332 11.48 8.74 -1.85
C LEU A 332 11.98 9.78 -0.85
N ARG A 333 11.84 9.46 0.44
CA ARG A 333 12.21 10.36 1.53
C ARG A 333 12.94 9.62 2.64
N GLU A 334 13.85 10.34 3.29
CA GLU A 334 14.49 9.90 4.52
C GLU A 334 13.73 10.43 5.72
N GLU A 335 13.26 9.53 6.58
CA GLU A 335 12.45 9.87 7.74
C GLU A 335 13.09 9.37 9.02
N ALA A 336 12.89 10.10 10.12
CA ALA A 336 13.43 9.73 11.42
C ALA A 336 12.72 8.49 11.98
N ALA A 337 13.49 7.59 12.57
CA ALA A 337 13.01 6.38 13.23
C ALA A 337 13.39 6.39 14.72
N PRO A 338 12.73 5.57 15.56
CA PRO A 338 13.08 5.42 16.97
C PRO A 338 14.57 5.11 17.19
N GLY A 339 15.12 5.58 18.31
CA GLY A 339 16.53 5.35 18.65
C GLY A 339 17.55 6.12 17.79
N GLY A 340 17.11 7.15 17.04
CA GLY A 340 17.99 7.99 16.21
C GLY A 340 18.28 7.40 14.81
N GLY A 341 17.61 6.31 14.43
CA GLY A 341 17.72 5.73 13.09
C GLY A 341 17.06 6.59 12.00
N ARG A 342 17.30 6.22 10.74
CA ARG A 342 16.62 6.78 9.57
C ARG A 342 16.11 5.65 8.68
N LEU A 343 14.98 5.88 8.02
CA LEU A 343 14.37 4.95 7.08
C LEU A 343 14.08 5.66 5.77
N THR A 344 14.43 5.01 4.65
CA THR A 344 13.96 5.40 3.33
C THR A 344 12.55 4.88 3.13
N VAL A 345 11.61 5.77 2.84
CA VAL A 345 10.20 5.41 2.59
C VAL A 345 9.65 6.14 1.36
N PRO A 346 8.57 5.62 0.76
CA PRO A 346 7.81 6.38 -0.23
C PRO A 346 7.33 7.72 0.34
N GLY A 347 7.40 8.75 -0.50
CA GLY A 347 6.75 10.03 -0.23
C GLY A 347 5.22 9.91 -0.28
N PRO A 348 4.50 10.93 0.22
CA PRO A 348 3.04 10.98 0.16
C PRO A 348 2.57 10.98 -1.30
N ALA A 349 1.55 10.17 -1.61
CA ALA A 349 1.03 9.98 -2.96
C ALA A 349 0.33 11.22 -3.55
N VAL A 350 -0.17 12.12 -2.69
CA VAL A 350 -0.89 13.34 -3.11
C VAL A 350 -0.08 14.57 -2.71
N GLY A 351 0.13 15.47 -3.67
CA GLY A 351 0.78 16.76 -3.45
C GLY A 351 -0.04 17.66 -2.54
N GLY A 352 0.14 17.53 -1.22
CA GLY A 352 -0.59 18.29 -0.20
C GLY A 352 0.28 19.22 0.65
N GLY A 353 1.55 19.40 0.29
CA GLY A 353 2.54 20.12 1.11
C GLY A 353 3.38 19.18 1.98
N ARG A 354 4.49 19.71 2.48
CA ARG A 354 5.47 18.94 3.26
C ARG A 354 5.16 19.10 4.75
N ARG A 355 4.76 18.01 5.42
CA ARG A 355 4.63 17.94 6.88
C ARG A 355 5.74 17.07 7.46
N GLU A 356 6.52 17.62 8.37
CA GLU A 356 7.36 16.82 9.23
C GLU A 356 6.48 16.10 10.26
N LEU A 357 6.62 14.78 10.33
CA LEU A 357 5.92 13.95 11.30
C LEU A 357 6.94 13.41 12.30
N PRO A 358 6.56 13.30 13.58
CA PRO A 358 7.39 12.60 14.55
C PRO A 358 7.54 11.13 14.15
N PRO A 359 8.58 10.44 14.67
CA PRO A 359 8.73 8.99 14.53
C PRO A 359 7.48 8.23 15.02
N ALA A 360 7.41 6.95 14.68
CA ALA A 360 6.34 6.09 15.21
C ALA A 360 6.40 6.02 16.74
N PRO A 361 5.25 6.09 17.45
CA PRO A 361 5.20 6.16 18.90
C PRO A 361 5.56 4.83 19.56
N ALA A 362 6.07 4.91 20.79
CA ALA A 362 6.12 3.75 21.67
C ALA A 362 4.70 3.23 21.98
N LEU A 363 4.58 1.94 22.32
CA LEU A 363 3.30 1.34 22.67
C LEU A 363 2.69 2.08 23.87
N GLY A 364 1.49 2.63 23.70
CA GLY A 364 0.76 3.34 24.75
C GLY A 364 1.36 4.69 25.14
N GLU A 365 2.25 5.27 24.34
CA GLU A 365 2.84 6.60 24.59
C GLU A 365 1.77 7.69 24.81
N GLY A 366 0.62 7.56 24.14
CA GLY A 366 -0.50 8.48 24.23
C GLY A 366 -1.48 8.19 25.37
N ASN A 367 -1.32 7.11 26.16
CA ASN A 367 -2.32 6.64 27.11
C ASN A 367 -2.89 7.74 28.02
N VAL A 368 -2.02 8.44 28.76
CA VAL A 368 -2.45 9.45 29.73
C VAL A 368 -3.17 10.62 29.06
N ARG A 369 -2.63 11.11 27.94
CA ARG A 369 -3.19 12.27 27.23
C ARG A 369 -4.56 11.92 26.64
N ILE A 370 -4.64 10.82 25.89
CA ILE A 370 -5.85 10.43 25.17
C ILE A 370 -6.96 10.05 26.16
N LEU A 371 -6.66 9.30 27.22
CA LEU A 371 -7.67 8.97 28.24
C LEU A 371 -8.18 10.22 28.97
N ARG A 372 -7.34 11.24 29.17
CA ARG A 372 -7.76 12.52 29.74
C ARG A 372 -8.66 13.30 28.78
N GLU A 373 -8.35 13.31 27.47
CA GLU A 373 -9.22 13.90 26.44
C GLU A 373 -10.64 13.27 26.46
N LEU A 374 -10.74 11.99 26.82
CA LEU A 374 -12.00 11.25 26.93
C LEU A 374 -12.69 11.38 28.31
N GLY A 375 -12.08 12.08 29.27
CA GLY A 375 -12.55 12.16 30.66
C GLY A 375 -12.55 10.81 31.39
N LEU A 376 -11.55 9.96 31.13
CA LEU A 376 -11.41 8.61 31.68
C LEU A 376 -10.24 8.46 32.68
N ASP A 377 -9.70 9.57 33.20
CA ASP A 377 -8.49 9.63 34.04
C ASP A 377 -8.60 8.98 35.43
N ARG A 378 -9.76 8.44 35.82
CA ARG A 378 -10.03 7.90 37.17
C ARG A 378 -10.35 6.41 37.29
N ALA A 379 -10.13 5.58 36.26
CA ALA A 379 -10.32 4.14 36.37
C ALA A 379 -9.03 3.37 36.04
N GLY A 380 -8.28 2.94 37.07
CA GLY A 380 -7.31 1.84 36.89
C GLY A 380 -5.91 1.96 37.47
N ALA A 381 -5.55 2.99 38.26
CA ALA A 381 -4.27 3.01 38.97
C ALA A 381 -4.33 2.17 40.27
N ARG A 382 -4.55 0.85 40.18
CA ARG A 382 -4.10 -0.05 41.26
C ARG A 382 -2.61 -0.26 41.08
N ARG A 383 -1.81 0.47 41.87
CA ARG A 383 -0.40 0.21 42.07
C ARG A 383 -0.24 -1.20 42.67
N SER A 384 0.21 -2.16 41.89
CA SER A 384 0.86 -3.36 42.41
C SER A 384 2.33 -3.02 42.68
N GLY A 385 2.62 -2.58 43.91
CA GLY A 385 3.98 -2.60 44.45
C GLY A 385 4.27 -4.01 45.00
N PRO A 386 5.50 -4.53 44.87
CA PRO A 386 5.86 -5.82 45.45
C PRO A 386 5.96 -5.71 46.98
N ALA A 387 5.37 -6.68 47.67
CA ALA A 387 5.70 -7.02 49.05
C ALA A 387 6.90 -7.98 49.08
#